data_AF-A0A4Q9QKY7-F1
#
_entry.id   AF-A0A4Q9QKY7-F1
#
_cell.length_a   1.000
_cell.length_b   1.000
_cell.length_c   1.000
_cell.angle_alpha   90.00
_cell.angle_beta   90.00
_cell.angle_gamma   90.00
#
_symmetry.space_group_name_H-M   'P 1'
#
loop_
_entity.id
_entity.type
_entity.pdbx_description
1 polymer ?
#
loop_
_entity_poly.entity_id
_entity_poly.type
_entity_poly.pdbx_seq_one_letter_code
_entity_poly.pdbx_strand_id
1 'polypeptide(L)'
;MQEPKETPNESTDDQDFPGLNPAIIGWGIAAIVLSILGVTFNNSAMVLGAGFFMKFLAVVVGSVLGLIGALLGDAIRKFAHPDAVFTNGGLFQLIWIKVFWLMGPQLIGLVLGAFLGISLVLR
;
A
#
# COMPACT_ATOMS: atom_id res chain seq x y z
N MET A 1 -50.00 -17.40 26.63
CA MET A 1 -48.77 -18.15 26.28
C MET A 1 -47.66 -17.12 26.23
N GLN A 2 -46.73 -17.16 27.19
CA GLN A 2 -45.64 -16.17 27.27
C GLN A 2 -44.61 -16.45 26.17
N GLU A 3 -44.13 -15.40 25.52
CA GLU A 3 -43.10 -15.44 24.47
C GLU A 3 -41.79 -16.04 24.98
N PRO A 4 -41.09 -16.88 24.19
CA PRO A 4 -39.71 -17.26 24.47
C PRO A 4 -38.79 -16.05 24.27
N LYS A 5 -38.04 -15.73 25.34
CA LYS A 5 -37.06 -14.64 25.40
C LYS A 5 -35.93 -14.84 24.38
N GLU A 6 -35.68 -13.82 23.56
CA GLU A 6 -34.48 -13.73 22.75
C GLU A 6 -33.25 -13.61 23.67
N THR A 7 -32.32 -14.55 23.56
CA THR A 7 -30.98 -14.44 24.13
C THR A 7 -30.19 -13.39 23.34
N PRO A 8 -29.66 -12.33 23.99
CA PRO A 8 -28.73 -11.41 23.33
C PRO A 8 -27.46 -12.20 22.99
N ASN A 9 -27.22 -12.41 21.71
CA ASN A 9 -25.94 -12.93 21.24
C ASN A 9 -24.93 -11.82 21.50
N GLU A 10 -23.98 -12.06 22.41
CA GLU A 10 -22.91 -11.15 22.78
C GLU A 10 -22.30 -10.54 21.51
N SER A 11 -22.50 -9.23 21.33
CA SER A 11 -21.67 -8.44 20.46
C SER A 11 -20.24 -8.64 20.93
N THR A 12 -19.45 -9.38 20.17
CA THR A 12 -17.99 -9.43 20.33
C THR A 12 -17.54 -7.99 20.43
N ASP A 13 -17.20 -7.55 21.64
CA ASP A 13 -16.78 -6.20 21.94
C ASP A 13 -15.67 -5.80 20.98
N ASP A 14 -16.02 -4.90 20.06
CA ASP A 14 -15.10 -4.09 19.30
C ASP A 14 -14.24 -3.33 20.32
N GLN A 15 -13.08 -3.90 20.67
CA GLN A 15 -12.05 -3.20 21.40
C GLN A 15 -11.48 -2.14 20.46
N ASP A 16 -12.18 -1.01 20.37
CA ASP A 16 -11.83 0.25 19.73
C ASP A 16 -10.56 0.85 20.38
N PHE A 17 -9.41 0.21 20.15
CA PHE A 17 -8.22 0.99 19.86
C PHE A 17 -8.45 1.62 18.49
N PRO A 18 -8.10 2.90 18.21
CA PRO A 18 -8.26 3.50 16.89
C PRO A 18 -7.56 2.60 15.86
N GLY A 19 -8.37 1.77 15.19
CA GLY A 19 -7.93 0.49 14.64
C GLY A 19 -7.00 0.72 13.46
N LEU A 20 -5.72 0.41 13.65
CA LEU A 20 -4.71 0.57 12.62
C LEU A 20 -4.98 -0.46 11.52
N ASN A 21 -5.59 -0.01 10.42
CA ASN A 21 -6.03 -0.86 9.32
C ASN A 21 -4.87 -1.76 8.83
N PRO A 22 -5.03 -3.10 8.84
CA PRO A 22 -3.97 -4.04 8.45
C PRO A 22 -3.36 -3.76 7.07
N ALA A 23 -4.15 -3.24 6.13
CA ALA A 23 -3.65 -2.84 4.83
C ALA A 23 -2.67 -1.66 4.91
N ILE A 24 -2.93 -0.68 5.77
CA ILE A 24 -2.03 0.48 5.98
C ILE A 24 -0.70 -0.01 6.58
N ILE A 25 -0.75 -0.95 7.52
CA ILE A 25 0.45 -1.58 8.09
C ILE A 25 1.24 -2.30 7.00
N GLY A 26 0.56 -3.14 6.21
CA GLY A 26 1.20 -3.88 5.11
C GLY A 26 1.87 -2.97 4.10
N TRP A 27 1.19 -1.91 3.66
CA TRP A 27 1.75 -0.92 2.74
C TRP A 27 2.87 -0.08 3.38
N GLY A 28 2.77 0.21 4.68
CA GLY A 28 3.83 0.92 5.41
C GLY A 28 5.12 0.10 5.48
N ILE A 29 5.01 -1.19 5.80
CA ILE A 29 6.15 -2.12 5.77
C ILE A 29 6.72 -2.22 4.36
N ALA A 30 5.86 -2.38 3.34
CA ALA A 30 6.29 -2.45 1.94
C ALA A 30 7.04 -1.17 1.51
N ALA A 31 6.58 0.01 1.94
CA ALA A 31 7.23 1.28 1.64
C ALA A 31 8.61 1.42 2.30
N ILE A 32 8.74 0.97 3.55
CA ILE A 32 10.02 0.92 4.27
C ILE A 32 10.99 -0.01 3.55
N VAL A 33 10.58 -1.24 3.26
CA VAL A 33 11.41 -2.24 2.57
C VAL A 33 11.82 -1.70 1.20
N LEU A 34 10.87 -1.21 0.40
CA LEU A 34 11.17 -0.70 -0.93
C LEU A 34 12.14 0.48 -0.88
N SER A 35 12.00 1.39 0.11
CA SER A 35 12.89 2.54 0.23
C SER A 35 14.30 2.14 0.64
N ILE A 36 14.44 1.16 1.55
CA ILE A 36 15.74 0.59 1.92
C ILE A 36 16.40 -0.06 0.71
N LEU A 37 15.67 -0.86 -0.06
CA LEU A 37 16.18 -1.48 -1.28
C LEU A 37 16.56 -0.41 -2.32
N GLY A 38 15.73 0.62 -2.47
CA GLY A 38 15.92 1.72 -3.40
C GLY A 38 17.12 2.62 -3.08
N VAL A 39 17.57 2.69 -1.83
CA VAL A 39 18.83 3.38 -1.46
C VAL A 39 20.02 2.42 -1.51
N THR A 40 19.83 1.16 -1.10
CA THR A 40 20.91 0.16 -1.04
C THR A 40 21.42 -0.26 -2.41
N PHE A 41 20.51 -0.53 -3.35
CA PHE A 41 20.85 -1.05 -4.68
C PHE A 41 21.02 0.03 -5.75
N ASN A 42 20.94 1.31 -5.36
CA ASN A 42 21.02 2.42 -6.29
C ASN A 42 22.46 2.93 -6.42
N ASN A 43 23.05 2.63 -7.58
CA ASN A 43 24.42 2.98 -7.95
C ASN A 43 24.54 4.36 -8.63
N SER A 44 23.49 5.19 -8.57
CA SER A 44 23.60 6.56 -9.10
C SER A 44 24.61 7.37 -8.29
N ALA A 45 25.34 8.27 -8.96
CA ALA A 45 26.29 9.18 -8.31
C ALA A 45 25.65 9.99 -7.17
N MET A 46 24.36 10.32 -7.33
CA MET A 46 23.51 11.00 -6.36
C MET A 46 23.39 10.24 -5.03
N VAL A 47 23.14 8.93 -5.08
CA VAL A 47 23.00 8.10 -3.87
C VAL A 47 24.36 7.67 -3.32
N LEU A 48 25.35 7.42 -4.19
CA LEU A 48 26.69 7.04 -3.77
C LEU A 48 27.42 8.18 -3.04
N GLY A 49 27.25 9.43 -3.48
CA GLY A 49 27.82 10.61 -2.85
C GLY A 49 27.15 11.05 -1.56
N ALA A 50 25.96 10.51 -1.25
CA ALA A 50 25.21 10.89 -0.07
C ALA A 50 25.77 10.25 1.21
N GLY A 51 25.97 11.07 2.25
CA GLY A 51 26.32 10.60 3.59
C GLY A 51 25.21 9.77 4.26
N PHE A 52 25.55 9.06 5.33
CA PHE A 52 24.61 8.19 6.06
C PHE A 52 23.32 8.92 6.47
N PHE A 53 23.43 10.14 6.99
CA PHE A 53 22.26 10.92 7.42
C PHE A 53 21.29 11.22 6.26
N MET A 54 21.83 11.59 5.09
CA MET A 54 21.01 11.85 3.89
C MET A 54 20.33 10.58 3.39
N LYS A 55 21.03 9.43 3.44
CA LYS A 55 20.46 8.11 3.11
C LYS A 55 19.34 7.72 4.06
N PHE A 56 19.53 7.95 5.37
CA PHE A 56 18.50 7.71 6.38
C PHE A 56 17.25 8.58 6.12
N LEU A 57 17.43 9.89 5.91
CA LEU A 57 16.32 10.77 5.56
C LEU A 57 15.64 10.38 4.25
N ALA A 58 16.39 9.94 3.25
CA ALA A 58 15.84 9.46 1.98
C ALA A 58 14.97 8.21 2.17
N VAL A 59 15.36 7.29 3.06
CA VAL A 59 14.52 6.14 3.44
C VAL A 59 13.26 6.60 4.17
N VAL A 60 13.35 7.53 5.12
CA VAL A 60 12.18 8.02 5.86
C VAL A 60 11.19 8.72 4.92
N VAL A 61 11.65 9.68 4.13
CA VAL A 61 10.80 10.44 3.19
C VAL A 61 10.28 9.54 2.08
N GLY A 62 11.11 8.66 1.54
CA GLY A 62 10.70 7.64 0.58
C GLY A 62 9.60 6.73 1.14
N SER A 63 9.72 6.30 2.40
CA SER A 63 8.71 5.43 3.03
C SER A 63 7.39 6.14 3.24
N VAL A 64 7.43 7.41 3.69
CA VAL A 64 6.21 8.23 3.88
C VAL A 64 5.51 8.49 2.55
N LEU A 65 6.24 8.96 1.53
CA LEU A 65 5.65 9.21 0.21
C LEU A 65 5.23 7.93 -0.50
N GLY A 66 5.96 6.82 -0.31
CA GLY A 66 5.58 5.50 -0.80
C GLY A 66 4.27 5.01 -0.18
N LEU A 67 4.09 5.18 1.15
CA LEU A 67 2.83 4.87 1.81
C LEU A 67 1.69 5.75 1.27
N ILE A 68 1.89 7.06 1.18
CA ILE A 68 0.89 7.98 0.59
C ILE A 68 0.53 7.56 -0.83
N GLY A 69 1.52 7.22 -1.66
CA GLY A 69 1.31 6.72 -3.01
C GLY A 69 0.49 5.44 -3.05
N ALA A 70 0.78 4.47 -2.17
CA ALA A 70 0.00 3.23 -2.06
C ALA A 70 -1.46 3.50 -1.66
N LEU A 71 -1.69 4.42 -0.72
CA LEU A 71 -3.04 4.83 -0.30
C LEU A 71 -3.79 5.55 -1.42
N LEU A 72 -3.11 6.40 -2.21
CA LEU A 72 -3.69 7.03 -3.40
C LEU A 72 -4.03 5.97 -4.46
N GLY A 73 -3.16 4.99 -4.67
CA GLY A 73 -3.46 3.84 -5.53
C GLY A 73 -4.69 3.07 -5.05
N ASP A 74 -4.87 2.90 -3.74
CA ASP A 74 -6.05 2.26 -3.19
C ASP A 74 -7.32 3.08 -3.38
N ALA A 75 -7.23 4.41 -3.26
CA ALA A 75 -8.33 5.30 -3.59
C ALA A 75 -8.71 5.19 -5.08
N ILE A 76 -7.72 5.15 -5.99
CA ILE A 76 -7.95 4.94 -7.43
C ILE A 76 -8.60 3.58 -7.68
N ARG A 77 -8.12 2.53 -7.01
CA ARG A 77 -8.74 1.19 -7.11
C ARG A 77 -10.21 1.26 -6.72
N LYS A 78 -10.53 1.81 -5.56
CA LYS A 78 -11.92 1.90 -5.07
C LYS A 78 -12.80 2.76 -5.98
N PHE A 79 -12.23 3.77 -6.61
CA PHE A 79 -12.95 4.66 -7.52
C PHE A 79 -13.21 4.03 -8.90
N ALA A 80 -12.23 3.31 -9.46
CA ALA A 80 -12.25 2.87 -10.84
C ALA A 80 -12.51 1.36 -11.02
N HIS A 81 -12.47 0.57 -9.94
CA HIS A 81 -12.70 -0.87 -10.03
C HIS A 81 -14.14 -1.15 -10.45
N PRO A 82 -14.35 -1.82 -11.59
CA PRO A 82 -15.69 -2.14 -12.07
C PRO A 82 -16.34 -3.25 -11.23
N ASP A 83 -17.66 -3.16 -11.00
CA ASP A 83 -18.42 -4.16 -10.23
C ASP A 83 -18.56 -5.51 -10.96
N ALA A 84 -18.55 -5.49 -12.30
CA ALA A 84 -18.57 -6.67 -13.15
C ALA A 84 -17.57 -6.53 -14.29
N VAL A 85 -16.73 -7.53 -14.46
CA VAL A 85 -15.77 -7.62 -15.58
C VAL A 85 -16.14 -8.82 -16.44
N PHE A 86 -16.64 -8.56 -17.64
CA PHE A 86 -16.90 -9.58 -18.65
C PHE A 86 -15.69 -9.67 -19.58
N THR A 87 -14.95 -10.77 -19.52
CA THR A 87 -13.81 -11.03 -20.42
C THR A 87 -14.25 -11.90 -21.59
N ASN A 88 -13.91 -11.52 -22.81
CA ASN A 88 -14.11 -12.36 -24.00
C ASN A 88 -13.00 -13.42 -24.19
N GLY A 89 -11.96 -13.41 -23.35
CA GLY A 89 -10.90 -14.43 -23.32
C GLY A 89 -11.05 -15.40 -22.14
N GLY A 90 -10.28 -16.49 -22.20
CA GLY A 90 -10.33 -17.59 -21.24
C GLY A 90 -9.89 -17.23 -19.81
N LEU A 91 -9.84 -18.25 -18.93
CA LEU A 91 -9.61 -18.12 -17.48
C LEU A 91 -8.41 -17.24 -17.09
N PHE A 92 -7.33 -17.27 -17.88
CA PHE A 92 -6.12 -16.48 -17.63
C PHE A 92 -6.37 -14.95 -17.66
N GLN A 93 -7.20 -14.47 -18.57
CA GLN A 93 -7.50 -13.03 -18.67
C GLN A 93 -8.30 -12.54 -17.46
N LEU A 94 -9.18 -13.40 -16.94
CA LEU A 94 -9.96 -13.13 -15.74
C LEU A 94 -9.09 -13.13 -14.47
N ILE A 95 -8.11 -14.03 -14.38
CA ILE A 95 -7.14 -14.04 -13.26
C ILE A 95 -6.27 -12.77 -13.33
N TRP A 96 -5.76 -12.42 -14.50
CA TRP A 96 -4.91 -11.24 -14.67
C TRP A 96 -5.61 -9.94 -14.25
N ILE A 97 -6.86 -9.73 -14.69
CA ILE A 97 -7.59 -8.52 -14.34
C ILE A 97 -7.91 -8.46 -12.84
N LYS A 98 -8.22 -9.60 -12.21
CA LYS A 98 -8.38 -9.68 -10.75
C LYS A 98 -7.09 -9.31 -10.02
N VAL A 99 -5.94 -9.82 -10.45
CA VAL A 99 -4.64 -9.51 -9.84
C VAL A 99 -4.27 -8.03 -10.04
N PHE A 100 -4.45 -7.51 -11.27
CA PHE A 100 -4.22 -6.09 -11.56
C PHE A 100 -5.02 -5.20 -10.63
N TRP A 101 -6.31 -5.47 -10.46
CA TRP A 101 -7.14 -4.67 -9.58
C TRP A 101 -6.90 -4.95 -8.11
N LEU A 102 -6.37 -6.11 -7.73
CA LEU A 102 -6.04 -6.39 -6.33
C LEU A 102 -4.90 -5.50 -5.81
N MET A 103 -3.87 -5.27 -6.63
CA MET A 103 -2.61 -4.64 -6.16
C MET A 103 -1.95 -3.66 -7.14
N GLY A 104 -2.41 -3.56 -8.38
CA GLY A 104 -1.76 -2.80 -9.45
C GLY A 104 -1.65 -1.30 -9.15
N PRO A 105 -2.78 -0.57 -8.98
CA PRO A 105 -2.75 0.86 -8.67
C PRO A 105 -1.93 1.19 -7.41
N GLN A 106 -2.03 0.38 -6.35
CA GLN A 106 -1.29 0.55 -5.11
C GLN A 106 0.21 0.37 -5.32
N LEU A 107 0.63 -0.66 -6.06
CA LEU A 107 2.05 -0.89 -6.36
C LEU A 107 2.65 0.24 -7.19
N ILE A 108 1.92 0.74 -8.19
CA ILE A 108 2.36 1.88 -9.00
C ILE A 108 2.54 3.11 -8.11
N GLY A 109 1.55 3.41 -7.26
CA GLY A 109 1.62 4.50 -6.32
C GLY A 109 2.78 4.36 -5.33
N LEU A 110 2.98 3.16 -4.78
CA LEU A 110 4.09 2.84 -3.86
C LEU A 110 5.45 3.13 -4.50
N VAL A 111 5.67 2.59 -5.70
CA VAL A 111 6.94 2.72 -6.43
C VAL A 111 7.22 4.18 -6.78
N LEU A 112 6.24 4.87 -7.36
CA LEU A 112 6.39 6.28 -7.72
C LEU A 112 6.62 7.15 -6.47
N GLY A 113 5.81 6.98 -5.44
CA GLY A 113 5.93 7.72 -4.19
C GLY A 113 7.30 7.52 -3.53
N ALA A 114 7.75 6.27 -3.42
CA ALA A 114 9.02 5.95 -2.78
C ALA A 114 10.22 6.55 -3.53
N PHE A 115 10.29 6.36 -4.85
CA PHE A 115 11.42 6.88 -5.64
C PHE A 115 11.39 8.39 -5.77
N LEU A 116 10.21 9.01 -5.85
CA LEU A 116 10.10 10.48 -5.78
C LEU A 116 10.59 11.00 -4.43
N GLY A 117 10.25 10.36 -3.32
CA GLY A 117 10.70 10.76 -1.99
C GLY A 117 12.21 10.61 -1.80
N ILE A 118 12.79 9.51 -2.27
CA ILE A 118 14.24 9.32 -2.27
C ILE A 118 14.92 10.40 -3.11
N SER A 119 14.42 10.64 -4.33
CA SER A 119 15.00 11.63 -5.24
C SER A 119 14.88 13.06 -4.73
N LEU A 120 13.83 13.37 -3.95
CA LEU A 120 13.64 14.69 -3.35
C LEU A 120 14.72 14.99 -2.30
N VAL A 121 15.12 13.98 -1.52
CA VAL A 121 16.12 14.15 -0.46
C VAL A 121 17.54 14.13 -1.01
N LEU A 122 17.82 13.27 -1.99
CA LEU A 122 19.18 13.05 -2.48
C LEU A 122 19.59 14.00 -3.63
N ARG A 123 18.71 14.93 -4.02
CA ARG A 123 18.90 15.84 -5.16
C ARG A 123 20.24 16.56 -5.21
#